data_AF-A0A7Y7J045-F1
#
_entry.id   AF-A0A7Y7J045-F1
#
_cell.length_a   1.000
_cell.length_b   1.000
_cell.length_c   1.000
_cell.angle_alpha   90.00
_cell.angle_beta   90.00
_cell.angle_gamma   90.00
#
_symmetry.space_group_name_H-M   'P 1'
#
loop_
_entity.id
_entity.type
_entity.pdbx_description
1 polymer ?
#
loop_
_entity_poly.entity_id
_entity_poly.type
_entity_poly.pdbx_seq_one_letter_code
_entity_poly.pdbx_strand_id
1 'polypeptide(L)'
;RPVRRPAAARPDVPEGLRQPLDTLGLEWPLSMDELKMRYKDLARRHHPDTNGGDRVAEERLKSINVAYTAVRAHLTAAREADLERTA
;
A
#
# COMPACT_ATOMS: atom_id res chain seq x y z
N ARG A 1 -15.00 -13.83 -1.67
CA ARG A 1 -13.96 -14.03 -0.62
C ARG A 1 -12.61 -13.80 -1.29
N PRO A 2 -11.79 -12.79 -0.94
CA PRO A 2 -10.47 -12.72 -1.52
C PRO A 2 -9.63 -13.88 -1.00
N VAL A 3 -8.94 -14.52 -1.93
CA VAL A 3 -8.16 -15.73 -1.76
C VAL A 3 -6.97 -15.47 -0.82
N ARG A 4 -6.83 -16.26 0.26
CA ARG A 4 -5.56 -16.35 1.00
C ARG A 4 -4.56 -17.01 0.07
N ARG A 5 -3.65 -16.22 -0.49
CA ARG A 5 -2.50 -16.71 -1.24
C ARG A 5 -1.56 -17.43 -0.26
N PRO A 6 -0.97 -18.58 -0.63
CA PRO A 6 -0.11 -19.33 0.28
C PRO A 6 1.16 -18.55 0.56
N ALA A 7 1.63 -18.62 1.81
CA ALA A 7 2.88 -18.05 2.29
C ALA A 7 4.09 -18.69 1.57
N ALA A 8 4.34 -18.28 0.34
CA ALA A 8 5.59 -18.56 -0.36
C ALA A 8 6.63 -17.58 0.20
N ALA A 9 7.66 -18.14 0.85
CA ALA A 9 8.93 -17.54 1.26
C ALA A 9 8.91 -16.01 1.33
N ARG A 10 8.73 -15.43 2.52
CA ARG A 10 8.77 -13.97 2.77
C ARG A 10 9.87 -13.35 1.90
N PRO A 11 9.55 -12.74 0.75
CA PRO A 11 10.55 -11.94 0.07
C PRO A 11 10.83 -10.84 1.08
N ASP A 12 12.10 -10.58 1.37
CA ASP A 12 12.50 -9.59 2.37
C ASP A 12 11.67 -8.33 2.15
N VAL A 13 10.73 -8.04 3.06
CA VAL A 13 9.87 -6.86 2.90
C VAL A 13 10.86 -5.71 2.96
N PRO A 14 11.00 -4.92 1.87
CA PRO A 14 11.99 -3.87 1.82
C PRO A 14 11.81 -3.02 3.06
N GLU A 15 12.86 -2.78 3.83
CA GLU A 15 12.71 -2.21 5.17
C GLU A 15 12.01 -0.84 5.13
N GLY A 16 12.23 -0.07 4.05
CA GLY A 16 11.54 1.19 3.77
C GLY A 16 10.03 1.06 3.47
N LEU A 17 9.54 -0.13 3.15
CA LEU A 17 8.12 -0.40 2.90
C LEU A 17 7.37 -0.99 4.09
N ARG A 18 8.04 -1.49 5.13
CA ARG A 18 7.35 -2.10 6.28
C ARG A 18 6.38 -1.13 6.95
N GLN A 19 6.82 0.11 7.19
CA GLN A 19 6.01 1.17 7.78
C GLN A 19 4.77 1.55 6.93
N PRO A 20 4.91 1.86 5.63
CA PRO A 20 3.75 2.21 4.82
C PRO A 20 2.82 1.03 4.55
N LEU A 21 3.33 -0.21 4.49
CA LEU A 21 2.49 -1.40 4.39
C LEU A 21 1.64 -1.62 5.62
N ASP A 22 2.23 -1.49 6.82
CA ASP A 22 1.52 -1.56 8.08
C ASP A 22 0.45 -0.45 8.18
N THR A 23 0.78 0.77 7.76
CA THR A 23 -0.15 1.90 7.70
C THR A 23 -1.35 1.63 6.79
N LEU A 24 -1.13 0.92 5.67
CA LEU A 24 -2.19 0.54 4.73
C LEU A 24 -2.90 -0.77 5.11
N GLY A 25 -2.40 -1.49 6.12
CA GLY A 25 -2.86 -2.84 6.46
C GLY A 25 -2.69 -3.84 5.31
N LEU A 26 -1.58 -3.69 4.57
CA LEU A 26 -1.23 -4.50 3.41
C LEU A 26 -0.03 -5.40 3.72
N GLU A 27 0.00 -6.57 3.11
CA GLU A 27 1.10 -7.54 3.24
C GLU A 27 1.81 -7.70 1.90
N TRP A 28 3.12 -7.91 1.92
CA TRP A 28 3.91 -8.22 0.72
C TRP A 28 3.87 -9.74 0.44
N PRO A 29 3.83 -10.18 -0.84
CA PRO A 29 3.83 -9.41 -2.08
C PRO A 29 2.43 -8.95 -2.51
N LEU A 30 2.31 -7.66 -2.84
CA LEU A 30 1.09 -7.08 -3.40
C LEU A 30 1.34 -6.45 -4.77
N SER A 31 0.29 -6.35 -5.58
CA SER A 31 0.34 -5.69 -6.90
C SER A 31 -0.24 -4.28 -6.85
N MET A 32 0.06 -3.46 -7.86
CA MET A 32 -0.55 -2.12 -8.04
C MET A 32 -2.08 -2.15 -7.95
N ASP A 33 -2.70 -3.24 -8.39
CA ASP A 33 -4.15 -3.44 -8.34
C ASP A 33 -4.66 -3.57 -6.89
N GLU A 34 -3.97 -4.35 -6.04
CA GLU A 34 -4.28 -4.49 -4.61
C GLU A 34 -4.06 -3.18 -3.85
N LEU A 35 -2.98 -2.46 -4.17
CA LEU A 35 -2.69 -1.14 -3.60
C LEU A 35 -3.83 -0.15 -3.89
N LYS A 36 -4.31 -0.09 -5.14
CA LYS A 36 -5.45 0.74 -5.54
C LYS A 36 -6.76 0.31 -4.86
N MET A 37 -7.02 -0.99 -4.76
CA MET A 37 -8.22 -1.50 -4.08
C MET A 37 -8.23 -1.12 -2.61
N ARG A 38 -7.12 -1.32 -1.89
CA ARG A 38 -7.03 -0.94 -0.47
C ARG A 38 -7.09 0.55 -0.25
N TYR A 39 -6.43 1.34 -1.09
CA TYR A 39 -6.55 2.80 -1.03
C TYR A 39 -8.01 3.25 -1.19
N LYS A 40 -8.75 2.69 -2.16
CA LYS A 40 -10.18 2.99 -2.34
C LYS A 40 -11.06 2.54 -1.16
N ASP A 41 -10.72 1.45 -0.48
CA ASP A 41 -11.43 0.99 0.71
C ASP A 41 -11.17 1.93 1.90
N LEU A 42 -9.90 2.25 2.14
CA LEU A 42 -9.47 3.16 3.21
C LEU A 42 -9.98 4.59 3.01
N ALA A 43 -9.93 5.12 1.79
CA ALA A 43 -10.43 6.45 1.48
C ALA A 43 -11.94 6.58 1.72
N ARG A 44 -12.71 5.51 1.47
CA ARG A 44 -14.14 5.47 1.79
C ARG A 44 -14.40 5.40 3.30
N ARG A 45 -13.57 4.67 4.05
CA ARG A 45 -13.68 4.58 5.53
C ARG A 45 -13.28 5.86 6.24
N HIS A 46 -12.23 6.52 5.76
CA HIS A 46 -11.68 7.75 6.35
C HIS A 46 -12.14 9.02 5.63
N HIS A 47 -13.23 8.95 4.87
CA HIS A 47 -13.69 10.10 4.10
C HIS A 47 -14.12 11.24 5.04
N PRO A 48 -13.62 12.48 4.84
CA PRO A 48 -13.93 13.60 5.74
C PRO A 48 -15.42 13.98 5.71
N ASP A 49 -16.11 13.69 4.61
CA ASP A 49 -17.54 14.00 4.43
C ASP A 49 -18.45 13.14 5.33
N THR A 50 -18.09 11.88 5.59
CA THR A 50 -18.82 11.00 6.51
C THR A 50 -18.34 11.12 7.96
N ASN A 51 -17.10 11.59 8.17
CA ASN A 51 -16.53 11.81 9.49
C ASN A 51 -16.69 13.27 9.98
N GLY A 52 -17.43 14.12 9.25
CA GLY A 52 -17.74 15.49 9.69
C GLY A 52 -16.53 16.43 9.76
N GLY A 53 -15.50 16.22 8.93
CA GLY A 53 -14.28 17.04 8.95
C GLY A 53 -13.37 16.77 10.15
N ASP A 54 -13.44 15.57 10.73
CA ASP A 54 -12.60 15.18 11.85
C ASP A 54 -11.10 15.23 11.49
N ARG A 55 -10.32 16.01 12.25
CA ARG A 55 -8.88 16.18 12.04
C ARG A 55 -8.13 14.85 12.08
N VAL A 56 -8.62 13.87 12.84
CA VAL A 56 -8.02 12.53 12.93
C VAL A 56 -8.19 11.76 11.63
N ALA A 57 -9.31 11.94 10.92
CA ALA A 57 -9.53 11.33 9.62
C ALA A 57 -8.59 11.93 8.56
N GLU A 58 -8.40 13.25 8.57
CA GLU A 58 -7.42 13.92 7.70
C GLU A 58 -5.99 13.42 7.94
N GLU A 59 -5.54 13.34 9.20
CA GLU A 59 -4.20 12.84 9.51
C GLU A 59 -4.01 11.38 9.06
N ARG A 60 -5.02 10.52 9.27
CA ARG A 60 -4.97 9.14 8.79
C ARG A 60 -4.92 9.08 7.27
N LEU A 61 -5.74 9.86 6.57
CA LEU A 61 -5.74 9.91 5.11
C LEU A 61 -4.39 10.38 4.56
N LYS A 62 -3.76 11.34 5.23
CA LYS A 62 -2.41 11.82 4.88
C LYS A 62 -1.37 10.70 5.02
N SER A 63 -1.38 9.96 6.13
CA SER A 63 -0.50 8.80 6.32
C SER A 63 -0.73 7.71 5.28
N ILE A 64 -1.99 7.44 4.92
CA ILE A 64 -2.37 6.52 3.84
C ILE A 64 -1.82 6.99 2.48
N ASN A 65 -1.90 8.29 2.18
CA ASN A 65 -1.38 8.86 0.94
C ASN A 65 0.14 8.78 0.83
N VAL A 66 0.85 9.09 1.92
CA VAL A 66 2.30 8.96 2.00
C VAL A 66 2.70 7.50 1.79
N ALA A 67 2.01 6.59 2.49
CA ALA A 67 2.26 5.17 2.36
C ALA A 67 2.00 4.63 0.96
N TYR A 68 0.88 5.02 0.34
CA TYR A 68 0.54 4.67 -1.03
C TYR A 68 1.62 5.11 -2.02
N THR A 69 2.11 6.34 -1.87
CA THR A 69 3.14 6.89 -2.75
C THR A 69 4.47 6.14 -2.61
N ALA A 70 4.88 5.82 -1.38
CA ALA A 70 6.09 5.03 -1.11
C ALA A 70 6.02 3.62 -1.71
N VAL A 71 4.90 2.90 -1.49
CA VAL A 71 4.70 1.56 -2.07
C VAL A 71 4.63 1.62 -3.59
N ARG A 72 3.94 2.62 -4.17
CA ARG A 72 3.86 2.81 -5.62
C ARG A 72 5.23 3.08 -6.24
N ALA A 73 6.02 3.96 -5.63
CA ALA A 73 7.36 4.28 -6.11
C ALA A 73 8.27 3.04 -6.08
N HIS A 74 8.20 2.24 -5.01
CA HIS A 74 8.96 1.01 -4.92
C HIS A 74 8.50 -0.05 -5.93
N LEU A 75 7.19 -0.20 -6.17
CA LEU A 75 6.68 -1.11 -7.20
C LEU A 75 7.15 -0.71 -8.61
N THR A 76 7.22 0.59 -8.89
CA THR A 76 7.82 1.10 -10.13
C THR A 76 9.32 0.80 -10.19
N ALA A 77 10.07 1.10 -9.12
CA ALA A 77 11.51 0.82 -9.08
C ALA A 77 11.83 -0.68 -9.18
N ALA A 78 11.03 -1.54 -8.55
CA ALA A 78 11.17 -2.99 -8.65
C ALA A 78 10.91 -3.48 -10.07
N ARG A 79 9.89 -2.92 -10.75
CA ARG A 79 9.61 -3.19 -12.17
C ARG A 79 10.80 -2.82 -13.06
N GLU A 80 11.47 -1.71 -12.78
CA GLU A 80 12.68 -1.28 -13.51
C GLU A 80 13.87 -2.19 -13.21
N ALA A 81 14.08 -2.58 -11.94
CA ALA A 81 15.14 -3.51 -11.55
C ALA A 81 14.97 -4.91 -12.17
N ASP A 82 13.73 -5.39 -12.31
CA ASP A 82 13.42 -6.63 -13.04
C ASP A 82 13.75 -6.50 -14.53
N LEU A 83 13.48 -5.35 -15.16
CA LEU A 83 13.84 -5.10 -16.55
C LEU A 83 15.36 -5.07 -16.76
N GLU A 84 16.11 -4.36 -15.90
CA GLU A 84 17.58 -4.30 -15.96
C GLU A 84 18.26 -5.64 -15.69
N ARG A 85 17.72 -6.50 -14.82
CA ARG A 85 18.26 -7.85 -14.59
C ARG A 85 18.08 -8.81 -15.77
N THR A 86 17.17 -8.47 -16.69
CA THR A 86 16.85 -9.31 -17.86
C THR A 86 17.53 -8.84 -19.16
N ALA A 87 18.28 -7.74 -19.11
CA ALA A 87 19.07 -7.19 -20.22
C ALA A 87 20.54 -7.59 -20.12
#